data_AF-A0A537H9N7-F1
#
_entry.id   AF-A0A537H9N7-F1
#
_cell.length_a   1.000
_cell.length_b   1.000
_cell.length_c   1.000
_cell.angle_alpha   90.00
_cell.angle_beta   90.00
_cell.angle_gamma   90.00
#
_symmetry.space_group_name_H-M   'P 1'
#
loop_
_entity.id
_entity.type
_entity.pdbx_description
1 polymer ?
#
loop_
_entity_poly.entity_id
_entity_poly.type
_entity_poly.pdbx_seq_one_letter_code
_entity_poly.pdbx_strand_id
1 'polypeptide(L)'
;MQPEQGIGRELGLGEAISKTFEVYRRDFSKYFVLFAVVGVIVQVVTTLAQQAFVLPTPPVNPTPQQYSSWFPALFAALFLLIAVIFIVNIVFSTIAEGSAIKLASEQITKGQANLGASIRFAVSRLLSI
;
A
#
# COMPACT_ATOMS: atom_id res chain seq x y z
N MET A 1 -31.61 0.24 -18.46
CA MET A 1 -30.73 0.13 -17.27
C MET A 1 -31.07 1.31 -16.38
N GLN A 2 -31.73 1.07 -15.24
CA GLN A 2 -32.15 2.16 -14.35
C GLN A 2 -30.91 2.80 -13.68
N PRO A 3 -30.87 4.12 -13.51
CA PRO A 3 -29.78 4.76 -12.78
C PRO A 3 -29.90 4.35 -11.32
N GLU A 4 -28.91 3.61 -10.79
CA GLU A 4 -28.85 3.30 -9.37
C GLU A 4 -28.79 4.63 -8.60
N GLN A 5 -29.90 4.98 -7.95
CA GLN A 5 -29.97 6.10 -7.02
C GLN A 5 -28.95 5.84 -5.92
N GLY A 6 -27.97 6.74 -5.79
CA GLY A 6 -26.96 6.68 -4.75
C GLY A 6 -27.63 6.52 -3.38
N ILE A 7 -27.15 5.54 -2.61
CA ILE A 7 -27.76 5.19 -1.33
C ILE A 7 -27.53 6.35 -0.35
N GLY A 8 -28.59 7.11 -0.07
CA GLY A 8 -28.59 8.24 0.88
C GLY A 8 -29.12 7.89 2.27
N ARG A 9 -29.40 6.60 2.54
CA ARG A 9 -29.92 6.09 3.81
C ARG A 9 -28.90 5.16 4.47
N GLU A 10 -28.91 5.09 5.80
CA GLU A 10 -28.11 4.12 6.55
C GLU A 10 -28.45 2.68 6.12
N LEU A 11 -27.40 1.91 5.82
CA LEU A 11 -27.47 0.51 5.41
C LEU A 11 -27.29 -0.39 6.63
N GLY A 12 -28.10 -1.45 6.73
CA GLY A 12 -27.84 -2.52 7.68
C GLY A 12 -26.54 -3.27 7.34
N LEU A 13 -25.87 -3.86 8.33
CA LEU A 13 -24.61 -4.60 8.15
C LEU A 13 -24.65 -5.64 7.03
N GLY A 14 -25.72 -6.44 6.95
CA GLY A 14 -25.87 -7.46 5.90
C GLY A 14 -26.02 -6.86 4.50
N GLU A 15 -26.73 -5.75 4.39
CA GLU A 15 -26.93 -5.04 3.12
C GLU A 15 -25.64 -4.34 2.67
N ALA A 16 -24.90 -3.75 3.61
CA ALA A 16 -23.58 -3.17 3.37
C ALA A 16 -22.57 -4.21 2.87
N ILE A 17 -22.52 -5.40 3.49
CA ILE A 17 -21.63 -6.49 3.05
C ILE A 17 -22.03 -6.99 1.65
N SER A 18 -23.32 -7.23 1.43
CA SER A 18 -23.81 -7.70 0.12
C SER A 18 -23.51 -6.70 -0.99
N LYS A 19 -23.75 -5.40 -0.76
CA LYS A 19 -23.45 -4.34 -1.73
C LYS A 19 -21.96 -4.18 -1.98
N THR A 20 -21.13 -4.29 -0.93
CA THR A 20 -19.67 -4.26 -1.08
C THR A 20 -19.19 -5.41 -1.98
N PHE A 21 -19.74 -6.62 -1.79
CA PHE A 21 -19.38 -7.78 -2.60
C PHE A 21 -19.86 -7.65 -4.04
N GLU A 22 -21.06 -7.09 -4.26
CA GLU A 22 -21.60 -6.79 -5.59
C GLU A 22 -20.69 -5.79 -6.33
N VAL A 23 -20.34 -4.68 -5.69
CA VAL A 23 -19.45 -3.65 -6.25
C VAL A 23 -18.06 -4.22 -6.53
N TYR A 24 -17.50 -4.98 -5.59
CA TYR A 24 -16.21 -5.63 -5.78
C TYR A 24 -16.23 -6.62 -6.94
N ARG A 25 -17.28 -7.45 -7.07
CA ARG A 25 -17.41 -8.41 -8.16
C ARG A 25 -17.61 -7.72 -9.51
N ARG A 26 -18.39 -6.64 -9.56
CA ARG A 26 -18.67 -5.86 -10.77
C ARG A 26 -17.42 -5.14 -11.28
N ASP A 27 -16.65 -4.56 -10.38
CA ASP A 27 -15.50 -3.71 -10.69
C ASP A 27 -14.16 -4.33 -10.27
N PHE A 28 -14.11 -5.66 -10.14
CA PHE A 28 -12.96 -6.41 -9.63
C PHE A 28 -11.65 -6.01 -10.31
N SER A 29 -11.68 -5.85 -11.64
CA SER A 29 -10.50 -5.48 -12.42
C SER A 29 -9.89 -4.14 -11.98
N LYS A 30 -10.71 -3.16 -11.58
CA LYS A 30 -10.22 -1.85 -11.12
C LYS A 30 -9.48 -1.97 -9.78
N TYR A 31 -10.04 -2.73 -8.84
CA TYR A 31 -9.40 -3.00 -7.55
C TYR A 31 -8.16 -3.87 -7.72
N PHE A 32 -8.24 -4.91 -8.56
CA PHE A 32 -7.11 -5.77 -8.87
C PHE A 32 -5.96 -4.98 -9.48
N VAL A 33 -6.21 -4.14 -10.49
CA VAL A 33 -5.18 -3.29 -11.10
C VAL A 33 -4.58 -2.33 -10.08
N LEU A 34 -5.40 -1.71 -9.22
CA LEU A 34 -4.91 -0.83 -8.16
C LEU A 34 -3.91 -1.55 -7.24
N PHE A 35 -4.30 -2.70 -6.67
CA PHE A 35 -3.44 -3.45 -5.76
C PHE A 35 -2.24 -4.09 -6.46
N ALA A 36 -2.40 -4.56 -7.70
CA ALA A 36 -1.31 -5.12 -8.49
C ALA A 36 -0.24 -4.07 -8.81
N VAL A 37 -0.64 -2.89 -9.28
CA VAL A 37 0.31 -1.79 -9.57
C VAL A 37 1.04 -1.35 -8.31
N VAL A 38 0.31 -1.17 -7.20
CA VAL A 38 0.92 -0.80 -5.93
C VAL A 38 1.88 -1.88 -5.43
N GLY A 39 1.48 -3.15 -5.51
CA GLY A 39 2.33 -4.29 -5.14
C GLY A 39 3.62 -4.35 -5.97
N VAL A 40 3.54 -4.12 -7.28
CA VAL A 40 4.72 -4.05 -8.16
C VAL A 40 5.64 -2.90 -7.75
N ILE A 41 5.09 -1.71 -7.47
CA ILE A 41 5.91 -0.56 -7.03
C ILE A 41 6.61 -0.86 -5.71
N VAL A 42 5.89 -1.36 -4.70
CA VAL A 42 6.46 -1.73 -3.40
C VAL A 42 7.57 -2.76 -3.57
N GLN A 43 7.36 -3.78 -4.42
CA GLN A 43 8.35 -4.82 -4.67
C GLN A 43 9.60 -4.26 -5.36
N VAL A 44 9.44 -3.45 -6.40
CA VAL A 44 10.56 -2.81 -7.11
C VAL A 44 11.38 -1.96 -6.15
N VAL A 45 10.74 -1.11 -5.36
CA VAL A 45 11.44 -0.25 -4.40
C VAL A 45 12.14 -1.07 -3.32
N THR A 46 11.50 -2.14 -2.83
CA THR A 46 12.10 -3.06 -1.85
C THR A 46 13.35 -3.74 -2.41
N THR A 47 13.30 -4.23 -3.65
CA THR A 47 14.46 -4.85 -4.31
C THR A 47 15.58 -3.83 -4.53
N LEU A 48 15.26 -2.61 -4.95
CA LEU A 48 16.27 -1.55 -5.09
C LEU A 48 16.90 -1.18 -3.75
N ALA A 49 16.12 -1.10 -2.67
CA ALA A 49 16.64 -0.86 -1.32
C ALA A 49 17.59 -1.99 -0.90
N GLN A 50 17.23 -3.25 -1.10
CA GLN A 50 18.09 -4.40 -0.79
C GLN A 50 19.40 -4.39 -1.58
N GLN A 51 19.39 -3.91 -2.82
CA GLN A 51 20.61 -3.76 -3.63
C GLN A 51 21.47 -2.56 -3.19
N ALA A 52 20.84 -1.47 -2.75
CA ALA A 52 21.55 -0.27 -2.31
C ALA A 52 22.18 -0.43 -0.91
N PHE A 53 21.52 -1.17 -0.01
CA PHE A 53 22.01 -1.43 1.34
C PHE A 53 22.83 -2.72 1.40
N VAL A 54 24.14 -2.60 1.20
CA VAL A 54 25.07 -3.71 1.40
C VAL A 54 25.23 -3.97 2.90
N LEU A 55 24.77 -5.13 3.36
CA LEU A 55 24.96 -5.54 4.75
C LEU A 55 26.44 -5.85 5.01
N PRO A 56 27.01 -5.42 6.15
CA PRO A 56 28.39 -5.74 6.51
C PRO A 56 28.59 -7.26 6.61
N THR A 57 29.53 -7.81 5.85
CA THR A 57 29.89 -9.23 5.94
C THR A 57 30.83 -9.47 7.12
N PRO A 58 30.64 -10.56 7.89
CA PRO A 58 31.54 -10.89 8.99
C PRO A 58 32.96 -11.21 8.45
N PRO A 59 34.03 -10.79 9.16
CA PRO A 59 35.39 -11.19 8.83
C PRO A 59 35.58 -12.71 9.01
N VAL A 60 36.44 -13.33 8.20
CA VAL A 60 36.85 -14.74 8.39
C VAL A 60 37.84 -14.79 9.56
N ASN A 61 37.53 -15.57 10.61
CA ASN A 61 38.24 -15.58 11.91
C ASN A 61 38.35 -14.19 12.56
N PRO A 62 37.23 -13.60 13.01
CA PRO A 62 37.23 -12.25 13.56
C PRO A 62 37.95 -12.22 14.92
N THR A 63 38.81 -11.22 15.11
CA THR A 63 39.27 -10.87 16.46
C THR A 63 38.10 -10.30 17.28
N PRO A 64 38.12 -10.38 18.63
CA PRO A 64 37.07 -9.81 19.48
C PRO A 64 36.80 -8.33 19.18
N GLN A 65 37.84 -7.57 18.85
CA GLN A 65 37.72 -6.17 18.46
C GLN A 65 36.97 -6.00 17.13
N GLN A 66 37.28 -6.80 16.10
CA GLN A 66 36.59 -6.73 14.81
C GLN A 66 35.11 -7.11 14.94
N TYR A 67 34.78 -8.09 15.79
CA TYR A 67 33.39 -8.45 16.07
C TYR A 67 32.63 -7.30 16.74
N SER A 68 33.24 -6.66 17.75
CA SER A 68 32.61 -5.53 18.45
C SER A 68 32.34 -4.32 17.55
N SER A 69 33.11 -4.12 16.48
CA SER A 69 32.84 -3.07 15.48
C SER A 69 31.84 -3.49 14.41
N TRP A 70 31.87 -4.77 13.98
CA TRP A 70 30.97 -5.29 12.95
C TRP A 70 29.54 -5.42 13.44
N PHE A 71 29.34 -5.89 14.67
CA PHE A 71 28.01 -6.13 15.24
C PHE A 71 27.12 -4.87 15.24
N PRO A 72 27.51 -3.72 15.81
CA PRO A 72 26.68 -2.51 15.75
C PRO A 72 26.51 -1.98 14.33
N ALA A 73 27.52 -2.12 13.46
CA ALA A 73 27.42 -1.71 12.06
C ALA A 73 26.38 -2.53 11.28
N LEU A 74 26.29 -3.84 11.55
CA LEU A 74 25.24 -4.70 10.99
C LEU A 74 23.85 -4.24 11.40
N PHE A 75 23.64 -4.00 12.70
CA PHE A 75 22.33 -3.55 13.20
C PHE A 75 21.95 -2.16 12.69
N ALA A 76 22.92 -1.25 12.55
CA ALA A 76 22.67 0.06 11.96
C ALA A 76 22.21 -0.06 10.50
N ALA A 77 22.91 -0.86 9.68
CA ALA A 77 22.53 -1.08 8.27
C ALA A 77 21.17 -1.80 8.15
N LEU A 78 20.92 -2.80 8.99
CA LEU A 78 19.67 -3.56 9.00
C LEU A 78 18.49 -2.69 9.44
N PHE A 79 18.67 -1.86 10.47
CA PHE A 79 17.65 -0.92 10.93
C PHE A 79 17.29 0.08 9.83
N LEU A 80 18.29 0.63 9.14
CA LEU A 80 18.07 1.58 8.05
C LEU A 80 17.31 0.92 6.88
N LEU A 81 17.72 -0.28 6.47
CA LEU A 81 17.03 -1.05 5.43
C LEU A 81 15.57 -1.32 5.80
N ILE A 82 15.30 -1.80 7.02
CA ILE A 82 13.94 -2.07 7.50
C ILE A 82 13.13 -0.77 7.55
N ALA A 83 13.71 0.33 8.05
CA ALA A 83 13.02 1.61 8.12
C ALA A 83 12.57 2.10 6.74
N VAL A 84 13.44 2.01 5.72
CA VAL A 84 13.10 2.39 4.34
C VAL A 84 11.98 1.52 3.78
N ILE A 85 12.10 0.19 3.90
CA ILE A 85 11.07 -0.74 3.42
C ILE A 85 9.73 -0.48 4.12
N PHE A 86 9.77 -0.25 5.43
CA PHE A 86 8.58 0.03 6.24
C PHE A 86 7.89 1.32 5.80
N ILE A 87 8.63 2.41 5.61
CA ILE A 87 8.09 3.69 5.14
C ILE A 87 7.42 3.52 3.78
N VAL A 88 8.10 2.86 2.84
CA VAL A 88 7.58 2.59 1.50
C VAL A 88 6.26 1.81 1.60
N ASN A 89 6.25 0.73 2.39
CA ASN A 89 5.06 -0.09 2.54
C ASN A 89 3.88 0.71 3.12
N ILE A 90 4.09 1.48 4.20
CA ILE A 90 3.04 2.30 4.79
C ILE A 90 2.48 3.31 3.79
N VAL A 91 3.35 4.05 3.09
CA VAL A 91 2.91 5.10 2.17
C VAL A 91 2.08 4.51 1.04
N PHE A 92 2.59 3.46 0.39
CA PHE A 92 1.94 2.88 -0.77
C PHE A 92 0.68 2.09 -0.41
N SER A 93 0.67 1.36 0.71
CA SER A 93 -0.53 0.67 1.22
C SER A 93 -1.63 1.67 1.59
N THR A 94 -1.28 2.78 2.25
CA THR A 94 -2.25 3.85 2.58
C THR A 94 -2.86 4.47 1.33
N ILE A 95 -2.06 4.69 0.28
CA ILE A 95 -2.57 5.17 -1.01
C ILE A 95 -3.52 4.14 -1.64
N ALA A 96 -3.16 2.85 -1.63
CA ALA A 96 -4.01 1.79 -2.19
C ALA A 96 -5.35 1.69 -1.45
N GLU A 97 -5.32 1.61 -0.13
CA GLU A 97 -6.51 1.50 0.71
C GLU A 97 -7.40 2.74 0.58
N GLY A 98 -6.82 3.94 0.68
CA GLY A 98 -7.55 5.19 0.50
C GLY A 98 -8.18 5.33 -0.89
N SER A 99 -7.47 4.87 -1.93
CA SER A 99 -7.99 4.84 -3.29
C SER A 99 -9.13 3.84 -3.44
N ALA A 100 -9.00 2.65 -2.85
CA ALA A 100 -10.04 1.61 -2.90
C ALA A 100 -11.32 2.06 -2.19
N ILE A 101 -11.20 2.67 -1.00
CA ILE A 101 -12.34 3.22 -0.26
C ILE A 101 -13.02 4.32 -1.06
N LYS A 102 -12.25 5.23 -1.66
CA LYS A 102 -12.79 6.30 -2.49
C LYS A 102 -13.50 5.76 -3.73
N LEU A 103 -12.90 4.77 -4.40
CA LEU A 103 -13.46 4.12 -5.57
C LEU A 103 -14.79 3.41 -5.25
N ALA A 104 -14.83 2.68 -4.14
CA ALA A 104 -16.05 2.05 -3.64
C ALA A 104 -17.14 3.09 -3.33
N SER A 105 -16.77 4.17 -2.64
CA SER A 105 -17.70 5.26 -2.33
C SER A 105 -18.27 5.89 -3.59
N GLU A 106 -17.46 6.24 -4.58
CA GLU A 106 -17.96 6.81 -5.84
C GLU A 106 -18.85 5.82 -6.61
N GLN A 107 -18.48 4.55 -6.61
CA GLN A 107 -19.25 3.50 -7.29
C GLN A 107 -20.63 3.28 -6.63
N ILE A 108 -20.71 3.36 -5.30
CA ILE A 108 -21.95 3.22 -4.53
C ILE A 108 -22.82 4.48 -4.61
N THR A 109 -22.21 5.67 -4.56
CA THR A 109 -22.96 6.94 -4.45
C THR A 109 -23.33 7.53 -5.81
N LYS A 110 -22.50 7.33 -6.84
CA LYS A 110 -22.65 7.95 -8.16
C LYS A 110 -22.85 6.94 -9.29
N GLY A 111 -22.73 5.64 -9.01
CA GLY A 111 -22.84 4.57 -10.01
C GLY A 111 -21.68 4.50 -11.03
N GLN A 112 -20.74 5.46 -10.96
CA GLN A 112 -19.56 5.54 -11.81
C GLN A 112 -18.35 5.88 -10.94
N ALA A 113 -17.25 5.15 -11.13
CA ALA A 113 -16.01 5.37 -10.41
C ALA A 113 -14.82 5.42 -11.36
N ASN A 114 -13.95 6.41 -11.10
CA ASN A 114 -12.72 6.65 -11.83
C ASN A 114 -11.52 6.35 -10.94
N LEU A 115 -10.70 5.39 -11.38
CA LEU A 115 -9.51 4.95 -10.66
C LEU A 115 -8.48 6.08 -10.48
N GLY A 116 -8.23 6.86 -11.53
CA GLY A 116 -7.27 7.96 -11.49
C GLY A 116 -7.70 9.09 -10.54
N ALA A 117 -8.99 9.42 -10.52
CA ALA A 117 -9.54 10.41 -9.58
C ALA A 117 -9.40 9.94 -8.12
N SER A 118 -9.66 8.65 -7.87
CA SER A 118 -9.54 8.04 -6.55
C SER A 118 -8.09 8.03 -6.04
N ILE A 119 -7.13 7.69 -6.91
CA ILE A 119 -5.69 7.74 -6.59
C ILE A 119 -5.25 9.17 -6.30
N ARG A 120 -5.61 10.13 -7.16
CA ARG A 120 -5.26 11.54 -6.96
C ARG A 120 -5.82 12.07 -5.64
N PHE A 121 -7.04 11.67 -5.29
CA PHE A 121 -7.64 12.01 -4.00
C PHE A 121 -6.83 11.42 -2.83
N ALA A 122 -6.53 10.14 -2.85
CA ALA A 122 -5.76 9.48 -1.79
C ALA A 122 -4.37 10.11 -1.61
N VAL A 123 -3.66 10.37 -2.71
CA VAL A 123 -2.36 11.07 -2.69
C VAL A 123 -2.49 12.48 -2.13
N SER A 124 -3.49 13.26 -2.57
CA SER A 124 -3.70 14.62 -2.07
C SER A 124 -3.97 14.66 -0.57
N ARG A 125 -4.68 13.64 -0.05
CA ARG A 125 -4.97 13.55 1.39
C ARG A 125 -3.73 13.18 2.18
N LEU A 126 -2.92 12.25 1.68
CA LEU A 126 -1.66 11.86 2.29
C LEU A 126 -0.67 13.03 2.38
N LEU A 127 -0.58 13.86 1.33
CA LEU A 127 0.29 15.04 1.31
C LEU A 127 -0.23 16.23 2.12
N SER A 128 -1.50 16.20 2.54
CA SER A 128 -2.12 17.26 3.34
C SER A 128 -2.01 17.04 4.85
N ILE A 129 -1.39 15.93 5.27
CA ILE A 129 -1.03 15.62 6.67
C ILE A 129 0.33 16.23 6.95
#